data_AF-A0A922AGL5-F1
#
_entry.id   AF-A0A922AGL5-F1
#
_cell.length_a   1.000
_cell.length_b   1.000
_cell.length_c   1.000
_cell.angle_alpha   90.00
_cell.angle_beta   90.00
_cell.angle_gamma   90.00
#
_symmetry.space_group_name_H-M   'P 1'
#
loop_
_entity.id
_entity.type
_entity.pdbx_description
1 polymer ?
#
loop_
_entity_poly.entity_id
_entity_poly.type
_entity_poly.pdbx_seq_one_letter_code
_entity_poly.pdbx_strand_id
1 'polypeptide(L)'
;MQLSPSIGNQMSHVIAATDAQGACTRTLKVHMATLNCRWILKIGWVKACIEAIHPVHEEPDEVDLNNHGSCNGPKTGWLMGLDNVSLIL
;
A
#
# COMPACT_ATOMS: atom_id res chain seq x y z
N MET A 1 16.70 -0.46 0.46
CA MET A 1 15.45 -1.25 0.36
C MET A 1 15.83 -2.71 0.17
N GLN A 2 15.31 -3.62 0.99
CA GLN A 2 15.54 -5.07 0.83
C GLN A 2 14.29 -5.70 0.20
N LEU A 3 14.48 -6.53 -0.81
CA LEU A 3 13.41 -7.28 -1.45
C LEU A 3 13.41 -8.71 -0.93
N SER A 4 12.23 -9.30 -0.71
CA SER A 4 12.12 -10.75 -0.55
C SER A 4 10.85 -11.29 -1.21
N PRO A 5 10.90 -12.54 -1.70
CA PRO A 5 9.81 -13.15 -2.42
C PRO A 5 8.66 -13.64 -1.52
N SER A 6 8.84 -13.69 -0.19
CA SER A 6 7.83 -14.18 0.76
C SER A 6 7.35 -13.07 1.69
N ILE A 7 6.09 -13.17 2.14
CA ILE A 7 5.58 -12.27 3.18
C ILE A 7 6.16 -12.73 4.52
N GLY A 8 7.04 -11.92 5.10
CA GLY A 8 7.63 -12.13 6.42
C GLY A 8 7.23 -11.02 7.37
N ASN A 9 7.44 -11.21 8.67
CA ASN A 9 7.01 -10.22 9.67
C ASN A 9 7.69 -8.85 9.50
N GLN A 10 8.89 -8.82 8.92
CA GLN A 10 9.69 -7.61 8.68
C GLN A 10 9.27 -6.83 7.42
N MET A 11 8.29 -7.29 6.65
CA MET A 11 7.92 -6.66 5.38
C MET A 11 6.98 -5.47 5.55
N SER A 12 7.43 -4.23 5.44
CA SER A 12 6.54 -3.06 5.58
C SER A 12 5.69 -2.77 4.34
N HIS A 13 6.13 -3.19 3.16
CA HIS A 13 5.53 -2.82 1.87
C HIS A 13 5.37 -4.04 0.96
N VAL A 14 4.31 -4.03 0.15
CA VAL A 14 4.05 -4.98 -0.93
C VAL A 14 3.82 -4.19 -2.21
N ILE A 15 4.60 -4.51 -3.25
CA ILE A 15 4.40 -3.92 -4.58
C ILE A 15 3.40 -4.79 -5.35
N ALA A 16 2.29 -4.19 -5.78
CA ALA A 16 1.24 -4.86 -6.53
C ALA A 16 1.20 -4.36 -7.99
N ALA A 17 1.04 -5.31 -8.91
CA ALA A 17 0.69 -4.98 -10.28
C ALA A 17 -0.76 -4.44 -10.31
N THR A 18 -0.97 -3.40 -11.10
CA THR A 18 -2.28 -2.77 -11.29
C THR A 18 -2.63 -2.75 -12.77
N ASP A 19 -3.93 -2.80 -13.07
CA ASP A 19 -4.44 -2.62 -14.43
C ASP A 19 -4.49 -1.12 -14.83
N ALA A 20 -5.03 -0.84 -16.01
CA ALA A 20 -5.14 0.53 -16.54
C ALA A 20 -6.02 1.45 -15.67
N GLN A 21 -6.86 0.87 -14.81
CA GLN A 21 -7.73 1.58 -13.88
C GLN A 21 -7.09 1.72 -12.50
N GLY A 22 -5.87 1.21 -12.30
CA GLY A 22 -5.17 1.22 -11.02
C GLY A 22 -5.62 0.10 -10.07
N ALA A 23 -6.44 -0.85 -10.53
CA ALA A 23 -6.93 -1.93 -9.69
C ALA A 23 -5.91 -3.07 -9.61
N CYS A 24 -5.64 -3.56 -8.40
CA CYS A 24 -4.79 -4.73 -8.22
C CYS A 24 -5.57 -6.04 -8.31
N THR A 25 -4.89 -7.07 -8.82
CA THR A 25 -5.37 -8.45 -8.70
C THR A 25 -5.26 -8.92 -7.25
N ARG A 26 -6.33 -9.52 -6.73
CA ARG A 26 -6.30 -10.18 -5.42
C ARG A 26 -5.35 -11.37 -5.44
N THR A 27 -4.23 -11.25 -4.73
CA THR A 27 -3.31 -12.36 -4.43
C THR A 27 -3.27 -12.60 -2.93
N LEU A 28 -2.83 -13.78 -2.50
CA LEU A 28 -2.63 -14.06 -1.07
C LEU A 28 -1.71 -13.02 -0.41
N LYS A 29 -0.66 -12.56 -1.12
CA LYS A 29 0.25 -11.51 -0.62
C LYS A 29 -0.46 -10.19 -0.36
N VAL A 30 -1.28 -9.75 -1.32
CA VAL A 30 -2.09 -8.51 -1.20
C VAL A 30 -3.07 -8.64 -0.04
N HIS A 31 -3.76 -9.78 0.06
CA HIS A 31 -4.73 -10.02 1.12
C HIS A 31 -4.07 -10.03 2.51
N MET A 32 -2.94 -10.73 2.65
CA MET A 32 -2.17 -10.76 3.89
C MET A 32 -1.61 -9.38 4.25
N ALA A 33 -1.17 -8.59 3.28
CA ALA A 33 -0.72 -7.22 3.53
C ALA A 33 -1.85 -6.35 4.09
N THR A 34 -3.05 -6.42 3.51
CA THR A 34 -4.24 -5.70 4.01
C THR A 34 -4.57 -6.09 5.45
N LEU A 35 -4.62 -7.39 5.76
CA LEU A 35 -4.93 -7.88 7.10
C LEU A 35 -3.89 -7.46 8.15
N ASN A 36 -2.64 -7.24 7.73
CA ASN A 36 -1.55 -6.83 8.60
C ASN A 36 -1.28 -5.32 8.56
N CYS A 37 -2.17 -4.52 7.97
CA CYS A 37 -2.02 -3.07 7.81
C CYS A 37 -0.68 -2.65 7.17
N ARG A 38 -0.16 -3.46 6.23
CA ARG A 38 1.07 -3.17 5.48
C ARG A 38 0.72 -2.36 4.23
N TRP A 39 1.66 -1.54 3.77
CA TRP A 39 1.49 -0.74 2.56
C TRP A 39 1.38 -1.61 1.33
N ILE A 40 0.39 -1.34 0.48
CA ILE A 40 0.24 -1.96 -0.84
C ILE A 40 0.41 -0.86 -1.87
N LEU A 41 1.52 -0.86 -2.59
CA LEU A 41 1.92 0.24 -3.47
C LEU A 41 2.01 -0.18 -4.92
N LYS A 42 1.81 0.79 -5.81
CA LYS A 42 2.08 0.68 -7.24
C LYS A 42 3.58 0.67 -7.49
N ILE A 43 4.01 0.18 -8.66
CA ILE A 43 5.41 0.23 -9.09
C ILE A 43 5.93 1.68 -9.24
N GLY A 44 5.03 2.65 -9.38
CA GLY A 44 5.34 4.09 -9.41
C GLY A 44 6.16 4.52 -8.21
N TRP A 45 5.83 4.04 -7.01
CA TRP A 45 6.57 4.37 -5.79
C TRP A 45 8.04 3.97 -5.87
N VAL A 46 8.33 2.77 -6.41
CA VAL A 46 9.71 2.30 -6.57
C VAL A 46 10.47 3.19 -7.55
N LYS A 47 9.82 3.61 -8.64
CA LYS A 47 10.43 4.54 -9.62
C LYS A 47 10.71 5.89 -8.99
N ALA A 48 9.74 6.46 -8.26
CA ALA A 48 9.90 7.72 -7.56
C ALA A 48 11.02 7.64 -6.50
N CYS A 49 11.14 6.53 -5.77
CA CYS A 49 12.26 6.32 -4.84
C CYS A 49 13.62 6.31 -5.53
N ILE A 50 13.70 5.68 -6.72
CA ILE A 50 14.94 5.64 -7.50
C ILE A 50 15.31 7.03 -8.00
N GLU A 51 14.34 7.79 -8.52
CA GLU A 51 14.53 9.15 -9.03
C GLU A 51 14.95 10.12 -7.91
N ALA A 52 14.35 10.01 -6.73
CA ALA A 52 14.69 10.82 -5.57
C ALA A 52 15.97 10.35 -4.84
N ILE A 53 16.48 9.15 -5.14
CA ILE A 53 17.61 8.51 -4.45
C ILE A 53 17.33 8.26 -2.95
N HIS A 54 16.06 8.28 -2.55
CA HIS A 54 15.61 7.98 -1.19
C HIS A 54 14.15 7.52 -1.18
N PRO A 55 13.67 6.86 -0.10
CA PRO A 55 12.25 6.56 0.06
C PRO A 55 11.41 7.86 0.03
N VAL A 56 10.41 7.90 -0.84
CA VAL A 56 9.43 9.00 -0.92
C VAL A 56 8.13 8.60 -0.22
N HIS A 57 7.23 9.56 -0.02
CA HIS A 57 5.91 9.30 0.56
C HIS A 57 5.14 8.24 -0.22
N GLU A 58 4.54 7.30 0.50
CA GLU A 58 3.80 6.16 -0.03
C GLU A 58 2.40 6.53 -0.54
N GLU A 59 1.76 7.53 0.07
CA GLU A 59 0.35 7.90 -0.15
C GLU A 59 -0.04 8.10 -1.63
N PRO A 60 0.77 8.75 -2.49
CA PRO A 60 0.42 8.96 -3.91
C PRO A 60 0.30 7.67 -4.71
N ASP A 61 1.00 6.62 -4.28
CA ASP A 61 1.13 5.35 -4.97
C ASP A 61 0.38 4.21 -4.27
N GLU A 62 -0.37 4.51 -3.20
CA GLU A 62 -1.19 3.52 -2.52
C GLU A 62 -2.23 2.93 -3.49
N VAL A 63 -2.37 1.61 -3.45
CA VAL A 63 -3.41 0.89 -4.18
C VAL A 63 -4.68 0.90 -3.33
N ASP A 64 -5.69 1.62 -3.82
CA ASP A 64 -6.98 1.77 -3.17
C ASP A 64 -8.09 0.91 -3.81
N LEU A 65 -7.84 0.32 -4.98
CA LEU A 65 -8.81 -0.45 -5.76
C LEU A 65 -8.33 -1.89 -6.03
N ASN A 66 -9.25 -2.86 -5.97
CA ASN A 66 -9.04 -4.20 -6.51
C ASN A 66 -10.02 -4.53 -7.64
N ASN A 67 -9.66 -5.53 -8.45
CA ASN A 67 -10.43 -5.98 -9.62
C ASN A 67 -11.83 -6.56 -9.32
N HIS A 68 -12.22 -6.66 -8.06
CA HIS A 68 -13.56 -7.05 -7.61
C HIS A 68 -14.37 -5.86 -7.06
N GLY A 69 -13.90 -4.63 -7.26
CA GLY A 69 -14.61 -3.40 -6.88
C GLY A 69 -14.53 -3.05 -5.40
N SER A 70 -13.68 -3.73 -4.59
CA SER A 70 -13.40 -3.19 -3.26
C SER A 70 -12.50 -1.98 -3.39
N CYS A 71 -12.96 -0.85 -2.87
CA CYS A 71 -12.28 0.44 -2.90
C CYS A 71 -12.06 0.98 -1.47
N ASN A 72 -11.16 1.96 -1.32
CA ASN A 72 -10.93 2.73 -0.10
C ASN A 72 -10.46 1.91 1.12
N GLY A 73 -9.91 0.70 0.93
CA GLY A 73 -9.64 -0.24 2.02
C GLY A 73 -8.77 0.33 3.16
N PRO A 74 -7.44 0.18 3.13
CA PRO A 74 -6.59 0.66 4.22
C PRO A 74 -6.72 2.16 4.46
N LYS A 75 -6.76 2.97 3.40
CA LYS A 75 -6.81 4.45 3.46
C LYS A 75 -7.93 5.01 4.34
N THR A 76 -9.14 4.42 4.30
CA THR A 76 -10.25 4.82 5.20
C THR A 76 -9.93 4.52 6.66
N GLY A 77 -9.32 3.36 6.93
CA GLY A 77 -8.90 2.99 8.28
C GLY A 77 -7.84 3.93 8.85
N TRP A 78 -6.86 4.34 8.03
CA TRP A 78 -5.83 5.29 8.42
C TRP A 78 -6.38 6.69 8.69
N LEU A 79 -7.20 7.24 7.78
CA LEU A 79 -7.81 8.56 7.94
C LEU A 79 -8.70 8.62 9.19
N MET A 80 -9.53 7.61 9.42
CA MET A 80 -10.32 7.53 10.66
C MET A 80 -9.44 7.45 11.91
N GLY A 81 -8.28 6.79 11.84
CA GLY A 81 -7.31 6.77 12.94
C GLY A 81 -6.71 8.14 13.23
N LEU A 82 -6.38 8.92 12.20
CA LEU A 82 -5.80 10.26 12.33
C LEU A 82 -6.82 11.30 12.84
N ASP A 83 -8.08 11.22 12.39
CA ASP A 83 -9.15 12.07 12.89
C ASP A 83 -9.41 11.85 14.39
N ASN A 84 -9.30 10.60 14.87
CA ASN A 84 -9.41 10.28 16.29
C ASN A 84 -8.20 10.73 17.12
N VAL A 85 -6.99 10.76 16.53
CA VAL A 85 -5.78 11.29 17.21
C VAL A 85 -5.83 12.82 17.30
N SER A 86 -6.44 13.49 16.33
CA SER A 86 -6.61 14.95 16.29
C SER A 86 -7.62 15.49 17.32
N LEU A 87 -8.39 14.61 17.98
CA LEU A 87 -9.31 14.96 19.07
C LEU A 87 -8.72 14.70 20.47
N ILE A 88 -7.45 14.27 20.56
CA ILE A 88 -6.76 13.93 21.82
C ILE A 88 -5.48 14.80 22.03
N LEU A 89 -5.26 15.82 21.19
CA LEU A 89 -4.29 16.91 21.42
C LEU A 89 -5.03 18.25 21.52
#